data_AF-A0A1F5D3I4-F1
#
_entry.id   AF-A0A1F5D3I4-F1
#
_cell.length_a   1.000
_cell.length_b   1.000
_cell.length_c   1.000
_cell.angle_alpha   90.00
_cell.angle_beta   90.00
_cell.angle_gamma   90.00
#
_symmetry.space_group_name_H-M   'P 1'
#
loop_
_entity.id
_entity.type
_entity.pdbx_description
1 polymer ?
#
loop_
_entity_poly.entity_id
_entity_poly.type
_entity_poly.pdbx_seq_one_letter_code
_entity_poly.pdbx_strand_id
1 'polypeptide(L)' 'MNSKTTNMALGGVLIIIAIIIFAVQHFGMYNLYGDVANKWYFYGLVGIIGLIGVILIGWAYLKK' A
#
# COMPACT_ATOMS: atom_id res chain seq x y z
N MET A 1 13.56 -12.92 13.26
CA MET A 1 12.12 -13.05 12.90
C MET A 1 11.96 -14.15 11.87
N ASN A 2 10.94 -15.00 11.98
CA ASN A 2 10.69 -16.03 10.96
C ASN A 2 10.02 -15.42 9.71
N SER A 3 10.08 -16.12 8.57
CA SER A 3 9.59 -15.61 7.28
C SER A 3 8.10 -15.24 7.30
N LYS A 4 7.30 -15.93 8.10
CA LYS A 4 5.89 -15.63 8.30
C LYS A 4 5.69 -14.28 9.00
N THR A 5 6.31 -14.08 10.16
CA THR A 5 6.23 -12.82 10.92
C THR A 5 6.77 -11.66 10.08
N THR A 6 7.85 -11.88 9.32
CA THR A 6 8.39 -10.88 8.39
C THR A 6 7.39 -10.50 7.31
N ASN A 7 6.76 -11.46 6.63
CA ASN A 7 5.79 -11.18 5.58
C ASN A 7 4.52 -10.49 6.11
N MET A 8 4.05 -10.85 7.30
CA MET A 8 2.90 -10.20 7.94
C MET A 8 3.22 -8.74 8.31
N ALA A 9 4.41 -8.50 8.90
CA ALA A 9 4.84 -7.16 9.27
C ALA A 9 5.01 -6.27 8.02
N LEU A 10 5.72 -6.76 7.01
CA LEU A 10 5.93 -6.02 5.75
C LEU A 10 4.61 -5.74 5.03
N GLY A 11 3.72 -6.72 4.94
CA GLY A 11 2.41 -6.52 4.31
C GLY A 11 1.56 -5.51 5.06
N GLY A 12 1.56 -5.53 6.40
CA GLY A 12 0.86 -4.54 7.22
C GLY A 12 1.41 -3.13 7.02
N VAL A 13 2.73 -2.98 6.97
CA VAL A 13 3.38 -1.69 6.71
C VAL A 13 3.00 -1.14 5.32
N LEU A 14 2.99 -1.98 4.28
CA LEU A 14 2.62 -1.54 2.93
C LEU A 14 1.17 -1.05 2.86
N ILE A 15 0.24 -1.73 3.54
CA ILE A 15 -1.17 -1.31 3.62
C ILE A 15 -1.28 0.06 4.31
N ILE A 16 -0.60 0.23 5.45
CA ILE A 16 -0.62 1.50 6.20
C ILE A 16 -0.06 2.64 5.33
N ILE A 17 1.07 2.41 4.64
CA ILE A 17 1.67 3.40 3.74
C ILE A 17 0.69 3.76 2.61
N ALA A 18 0.06 2.78 1.97
CA ALA A 18 -0.91 3.03 0.91
C ALA A 18 -2.09 3.88 1.40
N ILE A 19 -2.62 3.57 2.59
CA ILE A 19 -3.72 4.33 3.20
C ILE A 19 -3.31 5.77 3.48
N ILE A 20 -2.14 5.99 4.08
CA ILE A 20 -1.64 7.34 4.41
C ILE A 20 -1.44 8.16 3.14
N ILE A 21 -0.77 7.60 2.13
CA ILE A 21 -0.52 8.27 0.86
C ILE A 21 -1.84 8.62 0.15
N PHE A 22 -2.79 7.68 0.13
CA PHE A 22 -4.12 7.94 -0.40
C PHE A 22 -4.82 9.08 0.34
N ALA A 23 -4.84 9.02 1.68
CA ALA A 23 -5.53 10.00 2.51
C ALA A 23 -4.94 11.41 2.34
N VAL A 24 -3.61 11.54 2.38
CA VAL A 24 -2.92 12.83 2.20
C VAL A 24 -3.29 13.49 0.88
N GLN A 25 -3.36 12.71 -0.21
CA GLN A 25 -3.79 13.22 -1.52
C GLN A 25 -5.30 13.49 -1.57
N HIS A 26 -6.13 12.56 -1.07
CA HIS A 26 -7.58 12.61 -1.19
C HIS A 26 -8.19 13.77 -0.39
N PHE A 27 -7.64 14.06 0.79
CA PHE A 27 -8.04 15.20 1.61
C PHE A 27 -7.35 16.52 1.22
N GLY A 28 -6.54 16.53 0.16
CA GLY A 28 -5.89 17.74 -0.34
C GLY A 28 -4.83 18.32 0.60
N MET A 29 -4.30 17.53 1.55
CA MET A 29 -3.24 17.97 2.45
C MET A 29 -1.95 18.25 1.69
N TYR A 30 -1.66 17.45 0.66
CA TYR A 30 -0.52 17.64 -0.23
C TYR A 30 -0.82 17.09 -1.62
N ASN A 31 -0.38 17.80 -2.67
CA ASN A 31 -0.53 17.35 -4.05
C ASN A 31 0.69 16.51 -4.48
N LEU A 32 0.61 15.20 -4.28
CA LEU A 32 1.65 14.21 -4.54
C LEU A 32 1.78 13.86 -6.03
N TYR A 33 0.69 13.91 -6.81
CA TYR A 33 0.75 13.59 -8.24
C TYR A 33 1.05 14.80 -9.14
N GLY A 34 0.97 16.03 -8.59
CA GLY A 34 1.25 17.27 -9.30
C GLY A 34 0.15 17.61 -10.33
N ASP A 35 0.25 17.06 -11.53
CA ASP A 35 -0.69 17.29 -12.62
C ASP A 35 -1.86 16.30 -12.58
N VAL A 36 -3.06 16.76 -12.94
CA VAL A 36 -4.27 15.93 -13.09
C VAL A 36 -4.05 14.77 -14.06
N ALA A 37 -3.19 14.93 -15.08
CA ALA A 37 -2.82 13.84 -15.98
C ALA A 37 -2.20 12.63 -15.25
N ASN A 38 -1.49 12.87 -14.15
CA ASN A 38 -0.82 11.82 -13.36
C ASN A 38 -1.73 11.16 -12.31
N LYS A 39 -2.95 11.69 -12.12
CA LYS A 39 -3.88 11.26 -11.08
C LYS A 39 -4.15 9.75 -11.12
N TRP A 40 -4.40 9.21 -12.31
CA TRP A 40 -4.70 7.79 -12.50
C TRP A 40 -3.49 6.89 -12.20
N TYR A 41 -2.29 7.31 -12.64
CA TYR A 41 -1.06 6.58 -12.35
C TYR A 41 -0.77 6.55 -10.85
N PHE A 42 -0.99 7.65 -10.14
CA PHE A 42 -0.83 7.72 -8.70
C PHE A 42 -1.78 6.79 -7.96
N TYR A 43 -3.09 6.85 -8.24
CA TYR A 43 -4.05 5.97 -7.58
C TYR A 43 -3.84 4.49 -7.94
N GLY A 44 -3.44 4.21 -9.18
CA GLY A 44 -3.02 2.88 -9.60
C GLY A 44 -1.82 2.36 -8.79
N LEU A 45 -0.78 3.18 -8.64
CA LEU A 45 0.41 2.83 -7.84
C LEU A 45 0.05 2.56 -6.37
N VAL A 46 -0.74 3.45 -5.76
CA VAL A 46 -1.21 3.29 -4.36
C VAL A 46 -2.03 2.01 -4.20
N GLY A 47 -2.92 1.73 -5.15
CA GLY A 47 -3.69 0.49 -5.18
C GLY A 47 -2.80 -0.76 -5.28
N ILE A 48 -1.78 -0.75 -6.14
CA ILE A 48 -0.83 -1.86 -6.29
C ILE A 48 -0.05 -2.08 -4.99
N ILE A 49 0.43 -1.02 -4.33
CA ILE A 49 1.15 -1.12 -3.05
C ILE A 49 0.26 -1.78 -1.99
N GLY A 50 -1.00 -1.33 -1.87
CA GLY A 50 -1.97 -1.92 -0.95
C GLY A 50 -2.24 -3.39 -1.26
N LEU A 51 -2.41 -3.73 -2.55
CA LEU A 51 -2.65 -5.10 -3.00
C LEU A 51 -1.49 -6.03 -2.68
N ILE A 52 -0.24 -5.60 -2.92
CA ILE A 52 0.96 -6.37 -2.56
C ILE A 52 0.97 -6.66 -1.05
N GLY A 53 0.62 -5.66 -0.23
CA GLY A 53 0.53 -5.85 1.21
C GLY A 53 -0.48 -6.92 1.63
N VAL A 54 -1.68 -6.90 1.02
CA VAL A 54 -2.72 -7.92 1.24
C VAL A 54 -2.25 -9.30 0.80
N ILE A 55 -1.60 -9.41 -0.36
CA ILE A 55 -1.07 -10.68 -0.89
C ILE A 55 -0.01 -11.25 0.06
N LEU A 56 0.92 -10.44 0.57
CA LEU A 56 1.97 -10.89 1.48
C LEU A 56 1.39 -11.43 2.80
N ILE A 57 0.39 -10.76 3.35
CA ILE A 57 -0.32 -11.22 4.55
C ILE A 57 -1.06 -12.52 4.26
N GLY A 58 -1.87 -12.57 3.19
CA GLY A 58 -2.63 -13.76 2.80
C GLY A 58 -1.72 -14.97 2.57
N TRP A 59 -0.61 -14.78 1.88
CA TRP A 59 0.40 -15.82 1.65
C TRP A 59 1.05 -16.31 2.95
N ALA A 60 1.33 -15.41 3.89
CA ALA A 60 1.85 -15.77 5.21
C ALA A 60 0.84 -16.57 6.06
N TYR A 61 -0.47 -16.40 5.83
CA TYR A 61 -1.52 -17.21 6.44
C TYR A 61 -1.65 -18.60 5.81
N LEU A 62 -1.47 -18.72 4.49
CA LEU A 62 -1.61 -19.97 3.75
C LEU A 62 -0.40 -20.91 3.91
N LYS A 63 0.81 -20.36 4.08
CA LYS A 63 2.02 -21.15 4.41
C LYS A 63 2.08 -21.60 5.88
N LYS A 64 0.92 -21.78 6.53
CA LYS A 64 0.83 -22.33 7.89
C LYS A 64 1.17 -23.81 7.91
#